data_AF-A0A915BFR0-F1
#
_entry.id   AF-A0A915BFR0-F1
#
_cell.length_a   1.000
_cell.length_b   1.000
_cell.length_c   1.000
_cell.angle_alpha   90.00
_cell.angle_beta   90.00
_cell.angle_gamma   90.00
#
_symmetry.space_group_name_H-M   'P 1'
#
loop_
_entity.id
_entity.type
_entity.pdbx_description
1 polymer ?
#
loop_
_entity_poly.entity_id
_entity_poly.type
_entity_poly.pdbx_seq_one_letter_code
_entity_poly.pdbx_strand_id
1 'polypeptide(L)'
;MKNGERSADKQWRITVRVELGDSEKVLSESEFDTIVSEAIRRILGHAAPTYTLGPYDRNSRKGSIVVSASDSNLVWAALSIYGRHFGAPIALHLNSLTIIESC
;
A
#
# COMPACT_ATOMS: atom_id res chain seq x y z
N MET A 1 31.42 20.42 14.89
CA MET A 1 30.06 19.86 14.86
C MET A 1 29.63 19.82 13.41
N LYS A 2 29.56 18.63 12.79
CA LYS A 2 29.11 18.51 11.39
C LYS A 2 27.58 18.63 11.41
N ASN A 3 27.05 19.62 10.70
CA ASN A 3 25.62 19.74 10.44
C ASN A 3 25.16 18.44 9.79
N GLY A 4 24.33 17.67 10.50
CA GLY A 4 23.64 16.53 9.92
C GLY A 4 22.61 17.08 8.95
N GLU A 5 22.96 17.16 7.66
CA GLU A 5 21.96 17.19 6.60
C GLU A 5 21.03 16.00 6.85
N ARG A 6 19.80 16.27 7.29
CA ARG A 6 18.72 15.30 7.17
C ARG A 6 18.57 15.06 5.67
N SER A 7 19.17 13.97 5.19
CA SER A 7 18.80 13.41 3.89
C SER A 7 17.28 13.32 3.89
N ALA A 8 16.63 14.00 2.95
CA ALA A 8 15.18 13.92 2.80
C ALA A 8 14.82 12.44 2.75
N ASP A 9 13.92 12.02 3.64
CA ASP A 9 13.57 10.60 3.74
C ASP A 9 12.99 10.16 2.40
N LYS A 10 13.70 9.24 1.73
CA LYS A 10 13.33 8.80 0.39
C LYS A 10 11.94 8.18 0.49
N GLN A 11 11.08 8.48 -0.46
CA GLN A 11 9.76 7.86 -0.53
C GLN A 11 9.73 6.76 -1.58
N TRP A 12 9.00 5.69 -1.28
CA TRP A 12 8.76 4.59 -2.20
C TRP A 12 7.28 4.54 -2.54
N ARG A 13 7.00 4.34 -3.83
CA ARG A 13 5.70 3.98 -4.35
C ARG A 13 5.61 2.46 -4.45
N ILE A 14 4.74 1.88 -3.65
CA ILE A 14 4.35 0.47 -3.70
C ILE A 14 3.12 0.38 -4.61
N THR A 15 3.25 -0.20 -5.79
CA THR A 15 2.09 -0.52 -6.63
C THR A 15 1.60 -1.91 -6.27
N VAL A 16 0.30 -2.04 -6.02
CA VAL A 16 -0.32 -3.30 -5.66
C VAL A 16 -1.48 -3.62 -6.58
N ARG A 17 -1.64 -4.91 -6.92
CA ARG A 17 -2.80 -5.43 -7.66
C ARG A 17 -3.72 -6.16 -6.69
N VAL A 18 -5.01 -5.86 -6.77
CA VAL A 18 -6.03 -6.53 -5.95
C VAL A 18 -6.61 -7.72 -6.69
N GLU A 19 -6.65 -8.87 -6.02
CA GLU A 19 -7.35 -10.07 -6.45
C GLU A 19 -8.42 -10.43 -5.43
N LEU A 20 -9.65 -10.60 -5.90
CA LEU A 20 -10.80 -10.97 -5.10
C LEU A 20 -11.20 -12.41 -5.43
N GLY A 21 -11.73 -13.14 -4.45
CA GLY A 21 -12.30 -14.46 -4.70
C GLY A 21 -13.46 -14.46 -5.71
N ASP A 22 -14.16 -13.33 -5.84
CA ASP A 22 -15.11 -13.08 -6.92
C ASP A 22 -14.42 -12.28 -8.04
N SER A 23 -14.10 -12.97 -9.14
CA SER A 23 -13.38 -12.37 -10.26
C SER A 23 -14.19 -11.33 -11.02
N GLU A 24 -15.53 -11.32 -10.92
CA GLU A 24 -16.40 -10.40 -11.66
C GLU A 24 -16.60 -9.06 -10.94
N LYS A 25 -16.29 -8.99 -9.64
CA LYS A 25 -16.44 -7.76 -8.87
C LYS A 25 -15.46 -6.68 -9.36
N VAL A 26 -16.01 -5.53 -9.75
CA VAL A 26 -15.25 -4.31 -10.06
C VAL A 26 -15.15 -3.46 -8.81
N LEU A 27 -13.93 -3.24 -8.32
CA LEU A 27 -13.68 -2.35 -7.18
C LEU A 27 -13.71 -0.89 -7.59
N SER A 28 -14.29 -0.07 -6.72
CA SER A 28 -14.10 1.37 -6.73
C SER A 28 -12.79 1.78 -6.06
N GLU A 29 -12.37 3.01 -6.32
CA GLU A 29 -11.20 3.62 -5.67
C GLU A 29 -11.40 3.74 -4.14
N SER A 30 -12.59 4.14 -3.69
CA SER A 30 -12.91 4.19 -2.26
C SER A 30 -12.89 2.81 -1.58
N GLU A 31 -13.31 1.75 -2.28
CA GLU A 31 -13.18 0.38 -1.78
C GLU A 31 -11.72 -0.05 -1.73
N PHE A 32 -10.91 0.27 -2.75
CA PHE A 32 -9.46 0.05 -2.71
C PHE A 32 -8.82 0.73 -1.50
N ASP A 33 -9.14 2.00 -1.27
CA ASP A 33 -8.60 2.76 -0.14
C ASP A 33 -8.98 2.14 1.19
N THR A 34 -10.24 1.71 1.32
CA THR A 34 -10.75 1.02 2.51
C THR A 34 -10.03 -0.30 2.75
N ILE A 35 -9.84 -1.11 1.70
CA ILE A 35 -9.14 -2.40 1.79
C ILE A 35 -7.70 -2.20 2.25
N VAL A 36 -6.96 -1.29 1.61
CA VAL A 36 -5.55 -1.04 1.92
C VAL A 36 -5.41 -0.45 3.33
N SER A 37 -6.26 0.51 3.69
CA SER A 37 -6.22 1.12 5.02
C SER A 37 -6.52 0.12 6.11
N GLU A 38 -7.51 -0.75 5.90
CA GLU A 38 -7.86 -1.81 6.85
C GLU A 38 -6.76 -2.88 6.92
N ALA A 39 -6.12 -3.23 5.80
CA ALA A 39 -5.00 -4.17 5.79
C ALA A 39 -3.83 -3.66 6.64
N ILE A 40 -3.39 -2.43 6.39
CA ILE A 40 -2.30 -1.80 7.13
C ILE A 40 -2.67 -1.66 8.61
N ARG A 41 -3.87 -1.14 8.91
CA ARG A 41 -4.33 -0.90 10.28
C ARG A 41 -4.52 -2.20 11.08
N ARG A 42 -5.09 -3.26 10.50
CA ARG A 42 -5.29 -4.53 11.22
C ARG A 42 -3.99 -5.21 11.57
N ILE A 43 -3.00 -5.14 10.69
CA ILE A 43 -1.73 -5.84 10.88
C ILE A 43 -0.76 -5.03 11.73
N LEU A 44 -0.58 -3.74 11.44
CA LEU A 44 0.42 -2.89 12.11
C LEU A 44 -0.16 -2.11 13.29
N GLY A 45 -1.50 -2.02 13.39
CA GLY A 45 -2.17 -1.34 14.49
C GLY A 45 -1.82 0.14 14.56
N HIS A 46 -1.59 0.62 15.79
CA HIS A 46 -1.25 2.02 16.06
C HIS A 46 0.19 2.39 15.66
N ALA A 47 1.04 1.39 15.40
CA ALA A 47 2.42 1.57 14.97
C ALA A 47 2.56 1.60 13.44
N ALA A 48 1.45 1.63 12.70
CA ALA A 48 1.48 1.77 11.26
C ALA A 48 2.21 3.07 10.85
N PRO A 49 3.09 3.02 9.82
CA PRO A 49 3.75 4.21 9.33
C PRO A 49 2.74 5.15 8.67
N THR A 50 3.10 6.42 8.53
CA THR A 50 2.33 7.36 7.71
C THR A 50 2.49 7.00 6.24
N TYR A 51 1.38 6.94 5.51
CA TYR A 51 1.36 6.69 4.06
C TYR A 51 0.31 7.57 3.38
N THR A 52 0.44 7.72 2.07
CA THR A 52 -0.60 8.31 1.22
C THR A 52 -1.02 7.31 0.16
N LEU A 53 -2.31 7.32 -0.17
CA LEU A 53 -2.86 6.50 -1.24
C LEU A 53 -2.82 7.29 -2.54
N GLY A 54 -2.33 6.63 -3.58
CA GLY A 54 -2.38 7.13 -4.95
C GLY A 54 -3.58 6.54 -5.71
N PRO A 55 -3.74 6.93 -6.98
CA PRO A 55 -4.91 6.56 -7.76
C PRO A 55 -5.03 5.05 -7.97
N TYR A 56 -6.28 4.59 -8.08
CA TYR A 56 -6.62 3.20 -8.39
C TYR A 56 -7.18 3.07 -9.81
N ASP A 57 -6.51 2.28 -10.65
CA ASP A 57 -7.02 1.90 -11.97
C ASP A 57 -7.84 0.60 -11.86
N ARG A 58 -9.15 0.74 -12.11
CA ARG A 58 -10.12 -0.36 -12.06
C ARG A 58 -9.89 -1.42 -13.12
N ASN A 59 -9.34 -1.04 -14.28
CA ASN A 59 -9.13 -1.97 -15.40
C ASN A 59 -8.00 -2.93 -15.10
N SER A 60 -6.85 -2.42 -14.64
CA SER A 60 -5.73 -3.26 -14.23
C SER A 60 -5.85 -3.81 -12.81
N ARG A 61 -6.82 -3.30 -12.03
CA ARG A 61 -6.99 -3.53 -10.59
C ARG A 61 -5.77 -3.15 -9.78
N LYS A 62 -5.08 -2.08 -10.17
CA LYS A 62 -3.84 -1.63 -9.55
C LYS A 62 -4.05 -0.29 -8.86
N GLY A 63 -3.54 -0.17 -7.65
CA GLY A 63 -3.42 1.10 -6.95
C GLY A 63 -2.00 1.28 -6.41
N SER A 64 -1.76 2.41 -5.75
CA SER A 64 -0.44 2.70 -5.22
C SER A 64 -0.47 3.29 -3.82
N ILE A 65 0.58 3.02 -3.07
CA ILE A 65 0.79 3.52 -1.72
C ILE A 65 2.16 4.19 -1.71
N VAL A 66 2.22 5.41 -1.21
CA VAL A 66 3.48 6.14 -1.00
C VAL A 66 3.80 6.15 0.48
N VAL A 67 5.02 5.74 0.82
CA VAL A 67 5.48 5.60 2.19
C VAL A 67 6.98 5.92 2.25
N SER A 68 7.49 6.21 3.45
CA SER A 68 8.94 6.23 3.70
C SER A 68 9.60 4.95 3.19
N ALA A 69 10.76 5.08 2.55
CA ALA A 69 11.58 3.95 2.13
C ALA A 69 11.90 3.03 3.32
N SER A 70 12.15 3.62 4.49
CA SER A 70 12.50 2.89 5.72
C SER A 70 11.36 2.03 6.27
N ASP A 71 10.12 2.37 5.93
CA ASP A 71 8.90 1.69 6.38
C ASP A 71 8.22 0.84 5.29
N SER A 72 8.76 0.88 4.06
CA SER A 72 8.14 0.24 2.89
C SER A 72 7.95 -1.27 3.05
N ASN A 73 8.89 -1.93 3.73
CA ASN A 73 8.83 -3.35 4.05
C ASN A 73 7.69 -3.68 5.02
N LEU A 74 7.40 -2.81 5.98
CA LEU A 74 6.31 -3.00 6.95
C LEU A 74 4.96 -2.95 6.23
N VAL A 75 4.77 -1.96 5.36
CA VAL A 75 3.56 -1.83 4.55
C VAL A 75 3.41 -3.04 3.63
N TRP A 76 4.46 -3.44 2.91
CA TRP A 76 4.39 -4.62 2.03
C TRP A 76 4.06 -5.91 2.79
N ALA A 77 4.66 -6.13 3.95
CA ALA A 77 4.36 -7.28 4.80
C ALA A 77 2.89 -7.29 5.23
N ALA A 78 2.36 -6.14 5.65
CA ALA A 78 0.96 -5.99 6.06
C ALA A 78 -0.01 -6.36 4.93
N LEU A 79 0.24 -5.88 3.72
CA LEU A 79 -0.58 -6.20 2.54
C LEU A 79 -0.50 -7.68 2.18
N SER A 80 0.71 -8.26 2.26
CA SER A 80 0.95 -9.66 1.87
C SER A 80 0.25 -10.66 2.79
N ILE A 81 0.11 -10.35 4.08
CA ILE A 81 -0.53 -11.25 5.04
C ILE A 81 -2.03 -10.98 5.20
N TYR A 82 -2.55 -9.91 4.59
CA TYR A 82 -3.97 -9.58 4.62
C TYR A 82 -4.78 -10.45 3.64
N GLY A 83 -5.23 -11.62 4.11
CA GLY A 83 -5.90 -12.61 3.27
C GLY A 83 -7.43 -12.57 3.24
N ARG A 84 -8.10 -11.76 4.08
CA ARG A 84 -9.57 -11.71 4.16
C ARG A 84 -10.10 -10.30 4.40
N HIS A 85 -11.07 -9.89 3.59
CA HIS A 85 -11.81 -8.62 3.73
C HIS A 85 -13.31 -8.91 3.79
N PHE A 86 -13.99 -8.45 4.85
CA PHE A 86 -15.41 -8.77 5.13
C PHE A 86 -15.78 -10.25 4.97
N GLY A 87 -14.89 -11.15 5.40
CA GLY A 87 -15.11 -12.60 5.32
C GLY A 87 -14.79 -13.22 3.97
N ALA A 88 -14.65 -12.44 2.90
CA ALA A 88 -14.26 -12.92 1.58
C ALA A 88 -12.72 -13.03 1.46
N PRO A 89 -12.19 -14.03 0.72
CA PRO A 89 -10.77 -14.13 0.44
C PRO A 89 -10.32 -13.01 -0.52
N ILE A 90 -9.16 -12.45 -0.22
CA ILE A 90 -8.51 -11.38 -1.00
C ILE A 90 -7.01 -11.62 -1.03
N ALA A 91 -6.34 -11.23 -2.11
CA ALA A 91 -4.90 -11.13 -2.18
C ALA A 91 -4.47 -9.75 -2.69
N LEU A 92 -3.45 -9.17 -2.04
CA LEU A 92 -2.84 -7.90 -2.39
C LEU A 92 -1.43 -8.17 -2.92
N HIS A 93 -1.31 -8.24 -4.24
CA HIS A 93 -0.07 -8.61 -4.90
C HIS A 93 0.84 -7.40 -5.06
N LEU A 94 2.09 -7.52 -4.62
CA LEU A 94 3.11 -6.55 -4.97
C LEU A 94 3.34 -6.58 -6.49
N ASN A 95 3.09 -5.46 -7.16
CA ASN A 95 3.31 -5.33 -8.60
C ASN A 95 4.66 -4.65 -8.90
N SER A 96 4.99 -3.57 -8.20
CA SER A 96 6.24 -2.83 -8.40
C SER A 96 6.57 -1.93 -7.22
N LEU A 97 7.86 -1.61 -7.08
CA LEU A 97 8.39 -0.63 -6.13
C LEU A 97 9.17 0.41 -6.92
N THR A 98 8.84 1.69 -6.76
CA THR A 98 9.50 2.79 -7.48
C THR A 98 9.89 3.89 -6.50
N ILE A 99 11.12 4.41 -6.60
CA ILE A 99 11.55 5.55 -5.81
C ILE A 99 10.82 6.79 -6.30
N ILE A 100 10.28 7.60 -5.38
CA ILE A 100 9.77 8.93 -5.70
C ILE A 100 10.93 9.90 -5.49
N GLU A 101 11.48 10.38 -6.59
CA GLU A 101 12.44 11.48 -6.55
C GLU A 101 11.69 12.76 -6.23
N SER A 102 12.13 13.47 -5.19
CA SER A 102 11.64 14.82 -4.89
C SER A 102 12.18 15.75 -5.98
N CYS A 103 11.30 16.32 -6.79
CA CYS A 103 11.65 17.41 -7.72
C CYS A 103 12.15 18.64 -6.96
#